data_AF-A0A1H4MKI9-F1
#
_entry.id   AF-A0A1H4MKI9-F1
#
_cell.length_a   1.000
_cell.length_b   1.000
_cell.length_c   1.000
_cell.angle_alpha   90.00
_cell.angle_beta   90.00
_cell.angle_gamma   90.00
#
_symmetry.space_group_name_H-M   'P 1'
#
loop_
_entity.id
_entity.type
_entity.pdbx_description
1 polymer ?
#
loop_
_entity_poly.entity_id
_entity_poly.type
_entity_poly.pdbx_seq_one_letter_code
_entity_poly.pdbx_strand_id
1 'polypeptide(L)'
;MVAQFSPTDRQEIQEPVMQTDPQLEQTIRTLFAEVYTTQNEGAEAPDLDSNSVLLETGLDSLGFAILVTRLEEDLGYDPFSLATEAYYPRTFGEFLSFYKANRPQ
;
A
#
# COMPACT_ATOMS: atom_id res chain seq x y z
N MET A 1 -20.50 -43.55 17.94
CA MET A 1 -21.12 -42.37 17.31
C MET A 1 -20.20 -41.19 17.59
N VAL A 2 -19.67 -40.59 16.53
CA VAL A 2 -18.56 -39.62 16.56
C VAL A 2 -19.05 -38.25 16.99
N ALA A 3 -18.31 -37.58 17.89
CA ALA A 3 -18.34 -36.14 18.04
C ALA A 3 -16.88 -35.68 18.12
N GLN A 4 -16.34 -35.33 16.95
CA GLN A 4 -15.03 -34.69 16.83
C GLN A 4 -15.20 -33.24 17.30
N PHE A 5 -14.50 -32.86 18.37
CA PHE A 5 -14.43 -31.47 18.80
C PHE A 5 -13.58 -30.70 17.78
N SER A 6 -14.20 -29.71 17.14
CA SER A 6 -13.57 -28.80 16.19
C SER A 6 -12.44 -28.00 16.85
N PRO A 7 -11.30 -27.75 16.18
CA PRO A 7 -10.33 -26.77 16.63
C PRO A 7 -10.81 -25.36 16.23
N THR A 8 -11.60 -24.73 17.10
CA THR A 8 -11.78 -23.27 17.10
C THR A 8 -10.85 -22.71 18.16
N ASP A 9 -9.63 -22.35 17.76
CA ASP A 9 -8.80 -21.38 18.50
C ASP A 9 -7.69 -20.81 17.59
N ARG A 10 -8.09 -19.95 16.67
CA ARG A 10 -7.28 -18.81 16.21
C ARG A 10 -8.26 -17.67 16.00
N GLN A 11 -8.69 -17.08 17.10
CA GLN A 11 -9.22 -15.73 17.03
C GLN A 11 -8.02 -14.83 16.71
N GLU A 12 -7.81 -14.61 15.42
CA GLU A 12 -7.03 -13.49 14.91
C GLU A 12 -7.61 -12.25 15.56
N ILE A 13 -6.84 -11.67 16.49
CA ILE A 13 -7.11 -10.41 17.15
C ILE A 13 -7.20 -9.33 16.06
N GLN A 14 -8.40 -9.12 15.53
CA GLN A 14 -8.70 -7.99 14.67
C GLN A 14 -8.74 -6.76 15.58
N GLU A 15 -7.58 -6.11 15.70
CA GLU A 15 -7.47 -4.76 16.24
C GLU A 15 -8.42 -3.84 15.47
N PRO A 16 -9.05 -2.84 16.13
CA PRO A 16 -10.02 -1.98 15.50
C PRO A 16 -9.30 -1.11 14.45
N VAL A 17 -9.35 -1.55 13.20
CA VAL A 17 -8.75 -0.82 12.07
C VAL A 17 -9.57 0.45 11.86
N MET A 18 -9.01 1.56 12.33
CA MET A 18 -9.36 2.93 11.97
C MET A 18 -9.67 2.98 10.48
N GLN A 19 -10.87 3.41 10.09
CA GLN A 19 -11.43 3.39 8.73
C GLN A 19 -10.40 3.68 7.62
N THR A 20 -9.65 2.66 7.20
CA THR A 20 -8.80 2.68 6.04
C THR A 20 -9.51 1.81 5.03
N ASP A 21 -9.78 2.30 3.81
CA ASP A 21 -10.15 1.43 2.69
C ASP A 21 -9.11 0.32 2.59
N PRO A 22 -9.40 -0.89 3.10
CA PRO A 22 -8.37 -1.89 3.29
C PRO A 22 -7.88 -2.36 1.92
N GLN A 23 -8.75 -2.30 0.92
CA GLN A 23 -8.45 -2.71 -0.44
C GLN A 23 -7.43 -1.80 -1.12
N LEU A 24 -7.56 -0.47 -1.00
CA LEU A 24 -6.58 0.47 -1.56
C LEU A 24 -5.21 0.33 -0.89
N GLU A 25 -5.21 0.21 0.44
CA GLU A 25 -3.96 0.02 1.18
C GLU A 25 -3.26 -1.27 0.75
N GLN A 26 -3.99 -2.37 0.65
CA GLN A 26 -3.46 -3.65 0.19
C GLN A 26 -2.93 -3.55 -1.24
N THR A 27 -3.65 -2.93 -2.18
CA THR A 27 -3.17 -2.72 -3.55
C THR A 27 -1.85 -1.96 -3.58
N ILE A 28 -1.74 -0.84 -2.84
CA ILE A 28 -0.49 -0.07 -2.79
C ILE A 28 0.65 -0.91 -2.19
N ARG A 29 0.40 -1.65 -1.10
CA ARG A 29 1.40 -2.53 -0.48
C ARG A 29 1.86 -3.62 -1.44
N THR A 30 0.93 -4.26 -2.14
CA THR A 30 1.25 -5.30 -3.13
C THR A 30 2.12 -4.74 -4.25
N LEU A 31 1.69 -3.63 -4.88
CA LEU A 31 2.45 -3.02 -5.97
C LEU A 31 3.81 -2.49 -5.50
N PHE A 32 3.88 -1.92 -4.29
CA PHE A 32 5.14 -1.50 -3.70
C PHE A 32 6.11 -2.69 -3.58
N ALA A 33 5.64 -3.82 -3.05
CA ALA A 33 6.45 -5.01 -2.90
C ALA A 33 6.92 -5.54 -4.27
N GLU A 34 6.03 -5.60 -5.26
CA GLU A 34 6.39 -6.03 -6.62
C GLU A 34 7.45 -5.13 -7.27
N VAL A 35 7.28 -3.81 -7.17
CA VAL A 35 8.25 -2.84 -7.71
C VAL A 35 9.57 -2.92 -6.95
N TYR A 36 9.52 -3.03 -5.62
CA TYR A 36 10.72 -3.17 -4.78
C TYR A 36 11.50 -4.43 -5.15
N THR A 37 10.84 -5.58 -5.18
CA THR A 37 11.45 -6.87 -5.56
C THR A 37 12.03 -6.81 -6.97
N THR A 38 11.35 -6.15 -7.91
CA THR A 38 11.86 -5.97 -9.29
C THR A 38 13.13 -5.11 -9.33
N GLN A 39 13.18 -4.03 -8.55
CA GLN A 39 14.34 -3.12 -8.51
C GLN A 39 15.52 -3.71 -7.73
N ASN A 40 15.25 -4.54 -6.73
CA ASN A 40 16.25 -5.09 -5.80
C ASN A 40 16.56 -6.57 -6.08
N GLU A 41 16.58 -6.97 -7.35
CA GLU A 41 17.00 -8.32 -7.80
C GLU A 41 16.28 -9.50 -7.10
N GLY A 42 15.00 -9.32 -6.75
CA GLY A 42 14.23 -10.34 -6.06
C GLY A 42 14.21 -10.21 -4.53
N ALA A 43 14.74 -9.13 -3.96
CA ALA A 43 14.72 -8.92 -2.51
C ALA A 43 13.29 -8.76 -1.96
N GLU A 44 13.10 -9.17 -0.72
CA GLU A 44 11.85 -9.00 0.01
C GLU A 44 11.69 -7.55 0.46
N ALA A 45 10.51 -6.97 0.21
CA ALA A 45 10.22 -5.60 0.57
C ALA A 45 10.11 -5.44 2.09
N PRO A 46 10.64 -4.34 2.67
CA PRO A 46 10.52 -4.09 4.10
C PRO A 46 9.06 -3.80 4.48
N ASP A 47 8.75 -4.00 5.76
CA ASP A 47 7.43 -3.63 6.28
C ASP A 47 7.24 -2.10 6.23
N LEU A 48 6.07 -1.68 5.75
CA LEU A 48 5.71 -0.28 5.60
C LEU A 48 4.70 0.11 6.67
N ASP A 49 5.14 0.96 7.59
CA ASP A 49 4.27 1.67 8.51
C ASP A 49 3.79 2.99 7.90
N SER A 50 2.71 3.56 8.45
CA SER A 50 2.21 4.88 8.05
C SER A 50 3.27 6.00 8.14
N ASN A 51 4.28 5.84 9.01
CA ASN A 51 5.40 6.78 9.16
C ASN A 51 6.64 6.40 8.33
N SER A 52 6.65 5.24 7.66
CA SER A 52 7.77 4.81 6.83
C SER A 52 7.87 5.70 5.60
N VAL A 53 9.07 6.26 5.39
CA VAL A 53 9.37 7.09 4.20
C VAL A 53 9.66 6.18 3.02
N LEU A 54 8.84 6.26 1.97
CA LEU A 54 8.95 5.37 0.81
C LEU A 54 10.32 5.46 0.12
N LEU A 55 10.93 6.65 0.08
CA LEU A 55 12.25 6.81 -0.52
C LEU A 55 13.40 6.30 0.37
N GLU A 56 13.17 6.11 1.67
CA GLU A 56 14.16 5.58 2.61
C GLU A 56 14.08 4.06 2.76
N THR A 57 13.01 3.42 2.27
CA THR A 57 12.85 1.97 2.33
C THR A 57 13.73 1.22 1.32
N GLY A 58 14.51 1.93 0.51
CA GLY A 58 15.25 1.39 -0.63
C GLY A 58 14.47 1.41 -1.94
N LEU A 59 13.32 2.10 -1.98
CA LEU A 59 12.65 2.43 -3.24
C LEU A 59 13.21 3.76 -3.75
N ASP A 60 14.08 3.72 -4.76
CA ASP A 60 14.60 4.94 -5.37
C ASP A 60 13.50 5.78 -6.04
N SER A 61 13.83 7.03 -6.42
CA SER A 61 12.92 7.93 -7.13
C SER A 61 12.31 7.32 -8.41
N LEU A 62 13.06 6.46 -9.12
CA LEU A 62 12.54 5.72 -10.27
C LEU A 62 11.55 4.63 -9.85
N GLY A 63 11.85 3.89 -8.78
CA GLY A 63 10.92 2.91 -8.22
C GLY A 63 9.61 3.55 -7.79
N PHE A 64 9.67 4.74 -7.19
CA PHE A 64 8.48 5.52 -6.86
C PHE A 64 7.67 5.92 -8.10
N ALA A 65 8.33 6.43 -9.15
CA ALA A 65 7.64 6.77 -10.40
C ALA A 65 6.97 5.55 -11.06
N ILE A 66 7.63 4.38 -11.02
CA ILE A 66 7.05 3.12 -11.51
C ILE A 66 5.85 2.72 -10.65
N LEU A 67 5.94 2.82 -9.32
CA LEU A 67 4.84 2.52 -8.41
C LEU A 67 3.61 3.39 -8.72
N VAL A 68 3.79 4.70 -8.88
CA VAL A 68 2.70 5.63 -9.25
C VAL A 68 2.10 5.25 -10.60
N THR A 69 2.92 4.95 -11.59
CA THR A 69 2.45 4.51 -12.92
C THR A 69 1.64 3.22 -12.83
N ARG A 70 2.10 2.22 -12.06
CA ARG A 70 1.39 0.95 -11.83
C ARG A 70 0.07 1.16 -11.12
N LEU A 71 0.02 2.06 -10.15
CA LEU A 71 -1.20 2.41 -9.45
C LEU A 71 -2.20 3.11 -10.38
N GLU A 72 -1.74 3.97 -11.28
CA GLU A 72 -2.59 4.56 -12.31
C GLU A 72 -3.18 3.47 -13.24
N GLU A 73 -2.36 2.49 -13.66
CA GLU A 73 -2.82 1.36 -14.48
C GLU A 73 -3.88 0.50 -13.75
N ASP A 74 -3.69 0.23 -12.46
CA ASP A 74 -4.56 -0.67 -11.67
C ASP A 74 -5.84 0.03 -11.16
N LEU A 75 -5.71 1.27 -10.69
CA LEU A 75 -6.82 2.07 -10.16
C LEU A 75 -7.57 2.85 -11.24
N GLY A 76 -6.93 3.09 -12.38
CA GLY A 76 -7.46 3.89 -13.49
C GLY A 76 -7.41 5.40 -13.27
N TYR A 77 -6.70 5.87 -12.25
CA TYR A 77 -6.50 7.29 -11.97
C TYR A 77 -5.17 7.55 -11.27
N ASP A 78 -4.59 8.71 -11.55
CA ASP A 78 -3.39 9.20 -10.90
C ASP A 78 -3.70 10.43 -10.04
N PRO A 79 -3.56 10.36 -8.71
CA PRO A 79 -3.82 11.50 -7.84
C PRO A 79 -2.82 12.65 -8.07
N PHE A 80 -1.62 12.39 -8.58
CA PHE A 80 -0.64 13.45 -8.87
C PHE A 80 -1.06 14.33 -10.06
N SER A 81 -1.75 13.74 -11.03
CA SER A 81 -2.32 14.43 -12.19
C SER A 81 -3.65 15.11 -11.88
N LEU A 82 -4.42 14.58 -10.91
CA LEU A 82 -5.70 15.15 -10.48
C LEU A 82 -5.54 16.26 -9.44
N ALA A 83 -4.48 16.21 -8.62
CA ALA A 83 -4.24 17.20 -7.58
C ALA A 83 -3.95 18.58 -8.18
N THR A 84 -4.67 19.59 -7.68
CA THR A 84 -4.50 20.98 -8.10
C THR A 84 -3.22 21.61 -7.51
N GLU A 85 -2.77 21.10 -6.36
CA GLU A 85 -1.55 21.53 -5.68
C GLU A 85 -0.49 20.44 -5.75
N ALA A 86 0.78 20.84 -5.95
CA ALA A 86 1.90 19.93 -5.97
C ALA A 86 2.15 19.39 -4.54
N TYR A 87 1.54 18.25 -4.23
CA TYR A 87 1.74 17.53 -2.99
C TYR A 87 2.54 16.26 -3.24
N TYR A 88 3.72 16.17 -2.62
CA TYR A 88 4.58 14.99 -2.67
C TYR A 88 4.56 14.29 -1.32
N PRO A 89 3.75 13.22 -1.15
CA PRO A 89 3.75 12.44 0.08
C PRO A 89 5.14 11.85 0.32
N ARG A 90 5.63 11.98 1.55
CA ARG A 90 6.95 11.47 1.95
C ARG A 90 6.81 10.09 2.57
N THR A 91 5.79 9.93 3.41
CA THR A 91 5.50 8.69 4.12
C THR A 91 4.42 7.86 3.43
N PHE A 92 4.38 6.56 3.72
CA PHE A 92 3.33 5.66 3.22
C PHE A 92 1.93 6.10 3.67
N GLY A 93 1.77 6.60 4.90
CA GLY A 93 0.49 7.09 5.41
C GLY A 93 0.01 8.34 4.67
N GLU A 94 0.91 9.26 4.37
CA GLU A 94 0.61 10.42 3.52
C GLU A 94 0.25 9.99 2.09
N PHE A 95 0.98 9.03 1.53
CA PHE A 95 0.74 8.51 0.19
C PHE A 95 -0.66 7.87 0.09
N LEU A 96 -1.01 7.01 1.05
CA LEU A 96 -2.33 6.40 1.12
C LEU A 96 -3.44 7.44 1.27
N SER A 97 -3.24 8.43 2.14
CA SER A 97 -4.21 9.51 2.37
C SER A 97 -4.41 10.36 1.11
N PHE A 98 -3.34 10.60 0.36
CA PHE A 98 -3.37 11.34 -0.90
C PHE A 98 -4.18 10.62 -1.99
N TYR A 99 -3.97 9.31 -2.15
CA TYR A 99 -4.76 8.48 -3.09
C TYR A 99 -6.24 8.43 -2.73
N LYS A 100 -6.58 8.42 -1.44
CA LYS A 100 -7.97 8.48 -0.96
C LYS A 100 -8.60 9.84 -1.22
N ALA A 101 -7.89 10.92 -0.91
CA ALA A 101 -8.40 12.27 -1.04
C ALA A 101 -8.67 12.70 -2.50
N ASN A 102 -7.87 12.18 -3.44
CA ASN A 102 -7.98 12.49 -4.87
C ASN A 102 -8.70 11.39 -5.68
N ARG A 103 -9.36 10.45 -5.01
CA ARG A 103 -10.13 9.42 -5.69
C ARG A 103 -11.30 10.09 -6.44
N PRO A 104 -11.43 9.88 -7.77
CA PRO A 104 -12.58 10.39 -8.51
C PRO A 104 -13.87 9.73 -7.98
N GLN A 105 -14.89 10.55 -7.70
CA GLN A 105 -16.22 10.11 -7.27
C GLN A 105 -17.18 9.87 -8.44
#